data_AF-A0A8S3ESA5-F1
#
_entry.id   AF-A0A8S3ESA5-F1
#
_cell.length_a   1.000
_cell.length_b   1.000
_cell.length_c   1.000
_cell.angle_alpha   90.00
_cell.angle_beta   90.00
_cell.angle_gamma   90.00
#
_symmetry.space_group_name_H-M   'P 1'
#
loop_
_entity.id
_entity.type
_entity.pdbx_description
1 polymer ?
#
loop_
_entity_poly.entity_id
_entity_poly.type
_entity_poly.pdbx_seq_one_letter_code
_entity_poly.pdbx_strand_id
1 'polypeptide(L)' 'MSVHINKTVLITGASGVLGRQVANRFTNAGWNVTGLAYSRANKNHLVHCDLTNTNETDAIIRDVKPDAIVHCAAERKP' A
#
# COMPACT_ATOMS: atom_id res chain seq x y z
N MET A 1 18.69 -15.58 -19.51
CA MET A 1 17.80 -14.43 -19.25
C MET A 1 17.64 -14.29 -17.76
N SER A 2 18.13 -13.21 -17.15
CA SER A 2 17.94 -12.98 -15.72
C SER A 2 16.53 -12.42 -15.52
N VAL A 3 15.65 -13.21 -14.90
CA VAL A 3 14.34 -12.72 -14.45
C VAL A 3 14.62 -11.72 -13.34
N HIS A 4 14.51 -10.42 -13.63
CA HIS A 4 14.49 -9.42 -12.58
C HIS A 4 13.17 -9.59 -11.82
N ILE A 5 13.24 -10.16 -10.62
CA ILE A 5 12.09 -10.26 -9.73
C ILE A 5 11.80 -8.83 -9.25
N ASN A 6 10.83 -8.16 -9.87
CA ASN A 6 10.36 -6.85 -9.42
C ASN A 6 9.65 -7.03 -8.07
N LYS A 7 10.28 -6.54 -7.01
CA LYS A 7 9.75 -6.59 -5.65
C LYS A 7 8.53 -5.68 -5.51
N THR A 8 7.47 -6.20 -4.88
CA THR A 8 6.21 -5.46 -4.67
C THR A 8 6.00 -5.17 -3.19
N VAL A 9 5.63 -3.92 -2.86
CA VAL A 9 5.27 -3.50 -1.50
C VAL A 9 3.81 -3.03 -1.46
N LEU A 10 3.08 -3.48 -0.43
CA LEU A 10 1.76 -2.99 -0.09
C LEU A 10 1.87 -2.03 1.10
N ILE A 11 1.38 -0.80 0.97
CA ILE A 11 1.51 0.24 2.00
C ILE A 11 0.12 0.65 2.48
N THR A 12 -0.19 0.43 3.76
CA THR A 12 -1.43 0.97 4.35
C THR A 12 -1.25 2.43 4.75
N GLY A 13 -2.31 3.24 4.69
CA GLY A 13 -2.21 4.66 5.06
C GLY A 13 -1.33 5.48 4.11
N ALA A 14 -1.19 5.06 2.84
CA ALA A 14 -0.33 5.69 1.84
C ALA A 14 -0.71 7.14 1.52
N SER A 15 -1.96 7.53 1.81
CA SER A 15 -2.42 8.92 1.69
C SER A 15 -1.94 9.84 2.83
N GLY A 16 -1.42 9.28 3.93
CA GLY A 16 -0.93 10.00 5.11
C GLY A 16 0.46 10.63 4.92
N VAL A 17 0.89 11.43 5.91
CA VAL A 17 2.18 12.14 5.86
C VAL A 17 3.36 11.16 5.77
N LEU A 18 3.38 10.16 6.67
CA LEU A 18 4.41 9.12 6.65
C LEU A 18 4.26 8.19 5.44
N GLY A 19 3.06 7.63 5.23
CA GLY A 19 2.80 6.67 4.16
C GLY A 19 3.19 7.16 2.77
N ARG A 20 3.00 8.47 2.49
CA ARG A 20 3.44 9.08 1.23
C ARG A 20 4.95 9.07 1.06
N GLN A 21 5.72 9.38 2.10
CA GLN A 21 7.19 9.36 2.04
C GLN A 21 7.72 7.93 1.91
N VAL A 22 7.08 6.97 2.60
CA VAL A 22 7.39 5.55 2.45
C VAL A 22 7.16 5.10 1.00
N ALA A 23 6.00 5.41 0.41
CA ALA A 23 5.70 5.08 -0.98
C ALA A 23 6.75 5.67 -1.93
N ASN A 24 7.07 6.97 -1.80
CA ASN A 24 8.10 7.62 -2.61
C ASN A 24 9.47 6.92 -2.48
N ARG A 25 9.86 6.50 -1.27
CA ARG A 25 11.13 5.82 -1.04
C ARG A 25 11.18 4.46 -1.75
N PHE A 26 10.11 3.68 -1.70
CA PHE A 26 10.04 2.39 -2.39
C PHE A 26 10.03 2.55 -3.91
N THR A 27 9.25 3.51 -4.44
CA THR A 27 9.26 3.84 -5.86
C THR A 27 10.66 4.22 -6.33
N ASN A 28 11.36 5.10 -5.60
CA ASN A 28 12.72 5.51 -5.93
C ASN A 28 13.75 4.38 -5.79
N ALA A 29 13.45 3.34 -5.01
CA ALA A 29 14.25 2.12 -4.90
C ALA A 29 13.92 1.08 -5.98
N GLY A 30 13.02 1.39 -6.92
CA GLY A 30 12.64 0.50 -8.03
C GLY A 30 11.64 -0.59 -7.66
N TRP A 31 10.93 -0.45 -6.54
CA TRP A 31 9.87 -1.39 -6.15
C TRP A 31 8.56 -1.05 -6.87
N ASN A 32 7.76 -2.08 -7.13
CA ASN A 32 6.36 -1.91 -7.47
C ASN A 32 5.57 -1.55 -6.20
N VAL A 33 4.85 -0.42 -6.20
CA VAL A 33 4.20 0.11 -5.00
C VAL A 33 2.69 0.08 -5.17
N THR A 34 2.00 -0.61 -4.27
CA THR A 34 0.55 -0.52 -4.11
C THR A 34 0.24 0.19 -2.79
N GLY A 35 -0.37 1.37 -2.87
CA GLY A 35 -0.75 2.14 -1.68
C GLY A 35 -2.25 2.06 -1.41
N LEU A 36 -2.62 1.84 -0.14
CA LEU A 36 -4.01 1.79 0.33
C LEU A 36 -4.42 3.08 1.05
N ALA A 37 -5.68 3.47 0.88
CA ALA A 37 -6.30 4.54 1.65
C ALA A 37 -7.81 4.29 1.83
N TYR A 38 -8.36 4.71 2.97
CA TYR A 38 -9.81 4.71 3.18
C TYR A 38 -10.49 5.83 2.36
N SER A 39 -10.51 7.07 2.84
CA SER A 39 -11.26 8.16 2.16
C SER A 39 -10.57 8.82 0.96
N ARG A 40 -9.24 8.70 0.84
CA ARG A 40 -8.43 9.46 -0.13
C ARG A 40 -7.90 8.62 -1.30
N ALA A 41 -8.51 7.46 -1.56
CA ALA A 41 -8.07 6.52 -2.59
C ALA A 41 -7.96 7.15 -4.00
N ASN A 42 -8.94 7.95 -4.39
CA ASN A 42 -8.98 8.57 -5.72
C ASN A 42 -7.89 9.63 -5.95
N LYS A 43 -7.17 10.06 -4.90
CA LYS A 43 -6.03 10.97 -5.03
C LYS A 43 -4.76 10.13 -5.09
N ASN A 44 -4.00 10.26 -6.18
CA ASN A 44 -2.68 9.65 -6.40
C ASN A 44 -2.69 8.14 -6.71
N HIS A 45 -3.69 7.63 -7.43
CA HIS A 45 -3.75 6.21 -7.85
C HIS A 45 -3.66 5.21 -6.69
N LEU A 46 -4.26 5.55 -5.54
CA LEU A 46 -4.31 4.67 -4.38
C LEU A 46 -5.53 3.76 -4.46
N VAL A 47 -5.40 2.54 -3.94
CA VAL A 47 -6.49 1.57 -3.87
C VAL A 47 -7.32 1.86 -2.62
N HIS A 48 -8.64 1.88 -2.79
CA HIS A 48 -9.55 1.98 -1.65
C HIS A 48 -9.49 0.69 -0.83
N CYS A 49 -9.40 0.82 0.49
CA CYS A 49 -9.52 -0.31 1.41
C CYS A 49 -9.99 0.18 2.76
N ASP A 50 -11.07 -0.39 3.27
CA ASP A 50 -11.39 -0.36 4.68
C ASP A 50 -10.59 -1.47 5.40
N LEU A 51 -9.59 -1.07 6.18
CA LEU A 51 -8.74 -2.00 6.93
C LEU A 51 -9.47 -2.70 8.09
N THR A 52 -10.65 -2.22 8.47
CA THR A 52 -11.50 -2.90 9.46
C THR A 52 -12.33 -4.02 8.85
N ASN A 53 -12.43 -4.06 7.52
CA ASN A 53 -13.07 -5.12 6.76
C ASN A 53 -12.04 -6.20 6.36
N THR A 54 -12.10 -7.35 7.02
CA THR A 54 -11.17 -8.46 6.76
C THR A 54 -11.28 -9.03 5.36
N ASN A 55 -12.47 -8.99 4.74
CA ASN A 55 -12.66 -9.50 3.39
C ASN A 55 -11.97 -8.62 2.34
N GLU A 56 -12.02 -7.30 2.51
CA GLU A 56 -11.32 -6.35 1.62
C GLU A 56 -9.80 -6.49 1.74
N THR A 57 -9.29 -6.58 2.97
CA THR A 57 -7.86 -6.75 3.21
C THR A 57 -7.34 -8.09 2.67
N ASP A 58 -8.07 -9.18 2.88
CA ASP A 58 -7.74 -10.49 2.32
C ASP A 58 -7.73 -10.50 0.79
N ALA A 59 -8.73 -9.89 0.16
CA ALA A 59 -8.81 -9.79 -1.30
C ALA A 59 -7.61 -9.04 -1.87
N ILE A 60 -7.29 -7.88 -1.31
CA ILE A 60 -6.16 -7.05 -1.77
C ILE A 60 -4.83 -7.78 -1.57
N ILE A 61 -4.61 -8.44 -0.43
CA ILE A 61 -3.36 -9.17 -0.21
C ILE A 61 -3.21 -10.32 -1.22
N ARG A 62 -4.30 -11.04 -1.52
CA ARG A 62 -4.31 -12.13 -2.52
C ARG A 62 -4.08 -11.62 -3.94
N ASP A 63 -4.61 -10.46 -4.29
CA ASP A 63 -4.48 -9.87 -5.62
C ASP A 63 -3.08 -9.26 -5.83
N VAL A 64 -2.60 -8.50 -4.84
CA VAL A 64 -1.30 -7.80 -4.91
C VAL A 64 -0.12 -8.76 -4.75
N LYS A 65 -0.27 -9.81 -3.93
CA LYS A 65 0.81 -10.77 -3.58
C LYS A 65 2.12 -10.06 -3.20
N PRO A 66 2.10 -9.15 -2.20
CA PRO A 66 3.26 -8.33 -1.88
C PRO A 66 4.41 -9.15 -1.29
N ASP A 67 5.65 -8.77 -1.62
CA ASP A 67 6.85 -9.25 -0.93
C ASP A 67 6.98 -8.66 0.48
N ALA A 68 6.42 -7.46 0.68
CA ALA A 68 6.46 -6.74 1.95
C ALA A 68 5.18 -5.93 2.17
N ILE A 69 4.75 -5.83 3.43
CA ILE A 69 3.66 -4.96 3.86
C ILE A 69 4.23 -3.93 4.83
N VAL A 70 3.96 -2.64 4.57
CA VAL A 70 4.29 -1.55 5.50
C VAL A 70 3.01 -0.93 6.01
N HIS A 71 2.74 -1.06 7.30
CA HIS A 71 1.53 -0.54 7.92
C HIS A 71 1.76 0.89 8.44
N CYS A 72 1.30 1.90 7.69
CA CYS A 72 1.35 3.30 8.14
C CYS A 72 -0.04 3.87 8.48
N ALA A 73 -1.11 3.09 8.32
CA ALA A 73 -2.44 3.51 8.73
C ALA A 73 -2.52 3.64 10.25
N ALA A 74 -3.20 4.68 10.71
CA ALA A 74 -3.57 4.89 12.10
C ALA A 74 -4.80 5.80 12.12
N GLU A 75 -5.78 5.49 12.97
CA GLU A 75 -6.92 6.36 13.24
C GLU A 75 -6.61 7.21 14.47
N ARG A 76 -6.91 8.52 14.40
CA ARG A 76 -6.58 9.46 15.49
C ARG A 76 -7.71 9.58 16.51
N LYS A 77 -8.91 9.09 16.18
CA LYS A 77 -10.08 9.14 17.05
C LYS A 77 -10.46 7.73 17.51
N PRO A 78 -10.63 7.48 18.83
CA PRO A 78 -11.23 6.24 19.31
C PRO A 78 -12.70 6.16 18.90
#